data_AF-A0AAU4LJJ3-F1
#
_entry.id   AF-A0AAU4LJJ3-F1
#
_cell.length_a   1.000
_cell.length_b   1.000
_cell.length_c   1.000
_cell.angle_alpha   90.00
_cell.angle_beta   90.00
_cell.angle_gamma   90.00
#
_symmetry.space_group_name_H-M   'P 1'
#
loop_
_entity.id
_entity.type
_entity.pdbx_description
1 polymer ?
#
loop_
_entity_poly.entity_id
_entity_poly.type
_entity_poly.pdbx_seq_one_letter_code
_entity_poly.pdbx_strand_id
1 'polypeptide(L)' 'MSSLNLLVALLLVVVTIQTALALAYLAHRHPGAIQPLALAVAGTAVMVAVVMPIAAR' A
#
# COMPACT_ATOMS: atom_id res chain seq x y z
N MET A 1 -21.96 -11.37 -1.71
CA MET A 1 -21.10 -10.34 -1.07
C MET A 1 -22.03 -9.39 -0.32
N SER A 2 -21.86 -9.23 0.99
CA SER A 2 -22.63 -8.24 1.75
C SER A 2 -22.28 -6.82 1.26
N SER A 3 -23.22 -5.87 1.32
CA SER A 3 -22.98 -4.46 0.98
C SER A 3 -21.82 -3.86 1.79
N LEU A 4 -21.63 -4.33 3.03
CA LEU A 4 -20.49 -3.99 3.88
C LEU A 4 -19.16 -4.42 3.25
N ASN A 5 -19.07 -5.64 2.70
CA ASN A 5 -17.84 -6.13 2.07
C ASN A 5 -17.49 -5.30 0.82
N LEU A 6 -18.51 -4.87 0.05
CA LEU A 6 -18.32 -4.00 -1.12
C LEU A 6 -17.80 -2.61 -0.71
N LEU A 7 -18.36 -2.03 0.36
CA LEU A 7 -17.89 -0.77 0.91
C LEU A 7 -16.44 -0.86 1.39
N VAL A 8 -16.10 -1.93 2.13
CA VAL A 8 -14.74 -2.17 2.61
C VAL A 8 -13.77 -2.34 1.43
N ALA A 9 -14.14 -3.13 0.42
CA ALA A 9 -13.32 -3.30 -0.77
C ALA A 9 -13.10 -1.98 -1.52
N LEU A 10 -14.15 -1.17 -1.68
CA LEU A 10 -14.04 0.15 -2.32
C LEU A 10 -13.13 1.08 -1.52
N LEU A 11 -13.28 1.13 -0.19
CA LEU A 11 -12.42 1.94 0.68
C LEU A 11 -10.96 1.50 0.58
N LEU A 12 -10.68 0.20 0.56
CA LEU A 12 -9.32 -0.31 0.37
C LEU A 12 -8.74 0.12 -0.97
N VAL A 13 -9.52 0.07 -2.05
CA VAL A 13 -9.08 0.54 -3.38
C VAL A 13 -8.76 2.04 -3.34
N VAL A 14 -9.65 2.86 -2.78
CA VAL A 14 -9.46 4.32 -2.68
C VAL A 14 -8.20 4.65 -1.87
N VAL A 15 -8.02 4.02 -0.70
CA VAL A 15 -6.83 4.22 0.14
C VAL A 15 -5.56 3.82 -0.61
N THR A 16 -5.59 2.69 -1.33
CA THR A 16 -4.43 2.22 -2.12
C THR A 16 -4.06 3.19 -3.25
N ILE A 17 -5.05 3.76 -3.93
CA ILE A 17 -4.81 4.76 -4.98
C ILE A 17 -4.21 6.04 -4.37
N GLN A 18 -4.80 6.54 -3.27
CA GLN A 18 -4.33 7.74 -2.58
C GLN A 18 -2.89 7.59 -2.10
N THR A 19 -2.51 6.44 -1.54
CA THR A 19 -1.13 6.19 -1.10
C THR A 19 -0.16 6.11 -2.29
N ALA A 20 -0.53 5.43 -3.38
CA ALA A 20 0.29 5.37 -4.58
C ALA A 20 0.53 6.77 -5.18
N LEU A 21 -0.52 7.59 -5.29
CA LEU A 21 -0.41 8.96 -5.80
C LEU A 21 0.43 9.84 -4.88
N ALA A 22 0.28 9.73 -3.56
CA ALA A 22 1.08 10.48 -2.60
C ALA A 22 2.57 10.13 -2.70
N LEU A 23 2.90 8.84 -2.85
CA LEU A 23 4.27 8.38 -3.05
C LEU A 23 4.85 8.87 -4.37
N ALA A 24 4.08 8.79 -5.46
CA ALA A 24 4.49 9.30 -6.77
C ALA A 24 4.74 10.81 -6.74
N TYR A 25 3.86 11.57 -6.09
CA TYR A 25 4.02 13.01 -5.90
C TYR A 25 5.28 13.34 -5.08
N LEU A 26 5.49 12.62 -3.98
CA LEU A 26 6.64 12.81 -3.12
C LEU A 26 7.95 12.48 -3.84
N ALA A 27 7.98 11.39 -4.61
CA ALA A 27 9.11 11.00 -5.45
C ALA A 27 9.40 12.06 -6.53
N HIS A 28 8.36 12.64 -7.14
CA HIS A 28 8.51 13.69 -8.14
C HIS A 28 9.04 14.99 -7.55
N ARG A 29 8.54 15.41 -6.38
CA ARG A 29 8.91 16.69 -5.74
C ARG A 29 10.21 16.62 -4.95
N HIS A 30 10.56 15.44 -4.44
CA HIS A 30 11.74 15.20 -3.60
C HIS A 30 12.50 13.95 -4.09
N PRO A 31 13.28 14.06 -5.17
CA PRO A 31 13.97 12.91 -5.78
C PRO A 31 14.96 12.23 -4.82
N GLY A 32 15.54 12.95 -3.86
CA GLY A 32 16.41 12.38 -2.82
C GLY A 32 15.69 11.44 -1.84
N ALA A 33 14.35 11.48 -1.79
CA ALA A 33 13.55 10.59 -0.95
C ALA A 33 13.18 9.27 -1.64
N ILE A 34 13.48 9.08 -2.93
CA ILE A 34 13.08 7.88 -3.68
C ILE A 34 13.69 6.61 -3.08
N GLN A 35 14.99 6.64 -2.76
CA GLN A 35 15.71 5.48 -2.24
C GLN A 35 15.19 5.01 -0.87
N PRO A 36 14.98 5.88 0.14
CA PRO A 36 14.37 5.47 1.40
C PRO A 36 12.90 5.06 1.25
N LEU A 37 12.13 5.68 0.35
CA LEU A 37 10.74 5.27 0.06
C LEU A 37 10.67 3.88 -0.57
N ALA A 38 11.56 3.57 -1.52
CA ALA A 38 11.63 2.25 -2.14
C ALA A 38 11.97 1.16 -1.11
N LEU A 39 12.90 1.43 -0.20
CA LEU A 39 13.23 0.54 0.91
C LEU A 39 12.03 0.32 1.85
N ALA A 40 11.32 1.39 2.22
CA ALA A 40 10.14 1.30 3.08
C ALA A 40 9.03 0.46 2.44
N VAL A 41 8.74 0.68 1.14
CA VAL A 41 7.73 -0.08 0.40
C VAL A 41 8.14 -1.54 0.21
N ALA A 42 9.42 -1.81 -0.07
CA ALA A 42 9.93 -3.17 -0.17
C ALA A 42 9.81 -3.91 1.17
N GLY A 43 10.17 -3.25 2.28
CA GLY A 43 10.07 -3.81 3.62
C GLY A 43 8.63 -4.15 4.03
N THR A 44 7.67 -3.26 3.73
CA THR A 44 6.26 -3.55 3.97
C THR A 44 5.75 -4.69 3.09
N ALA A 45 6.16 -4.75 1.81
CA ALA A 45 5.79 -5.84 0.92
C ALA A 45 6.29 -7.20 1.43
N VAL A 46 7.53 -7.27 1.93
CA VAL A 46 8.08 -8.50 2.54
C VAL A 46 7.28 -8.89 3.79
N MET A 47 6.98 -7.95 4.68
CA MET A 47 6.17 -8.24 5.87
C MET A 47 4.78 -8.76 5.50
N VAL A 48 4.13 -8.15 4.50
CA VAL A 48 2.84 -8.62 4.00
C VAL A 48 2.96 -10.04 3.42
N ALA A 49 3.98 -10.32 2.62
CA ALA A 49 4.20 -11.64 2.03
C ALA A 49 4.42 -12.74 3.09
N VAL A 50 5.02 -12.40 4.24
CA VAL A 50 5.24 -13.34 5.36
C VAL A 50 3.98 -13.49 6.21
N VAL A 51 3.30 -12.39 6.54
CA VAL A 51 2.15 -12.40 7.47
C VAL A 51 0.86 -12.87 6.81
N MET A 52 0.61 -12.52 5.54
CA MET A 52 -0.62 -12.89 4.83
C MET A 52 -0.90 -14.41 4.81
N PRO A 53 0.06 -15.31 4.49
CA PRO A 53 -0.20 -16.75 4.51
C PRO A 53 -0.43 -17.32 5.92
N ILE A 54 0.01 -16.62 6.98
CA ILE A 54 -0.30 -17.00 8.37
C ILE A 54 -1.73 -16.57 8.72
N ALA A 55 -2.14 -15.36 8.35
CA ALA A 55 -3.46 -14.82 8.63
C ALA A 55 -4.58 -15.42 7.77
N ALA A 56 -4.25 -16.00 6.61
CA ALA A 56 -5.19 -16.64 5.70
C ALA A 56 -5.42 -18.14 5.99
N ARG A 57 -4.75 -18.70 6.99
CA ARG A 57 -5.02 -20.04 7.55
C ARG A 57 -6.07 -19.97 8.64
#